data_AF-A0A9X7P6H1-F1
#
_entry.id   AF-A0A9X7P6H1-F1
#
_cell.length_a   1.000
_cell.length_b   1.000
_cell.length_c   1.000
_cell.angle_alpha   90.00
_cell.angle_beta   90.00
_cell.angle_gamma   90.00
#
_symmetry.space_group_name_H-M   'P 1'
#
loop_
_entity.id
_entity.type
_entity.pdbx_description
1 polymer ?
#
loop_
_entity_poly.entity_id
_entity_poly.type
_entity_poly.pdbx_seq_one_letter_code
_entity_poly.pdbx_strand_id
1 'polypeptide(L)'
;METNPAIPSILQKVWDEGLRNTGVICILCGSYVEVMERGVLGYKSALYGRRTGQYLIEPLHFHNIAGFFPGRDSLWLVEAYAVLGGVPAYLLEFMDEDDLFAGIARRVLRRGTFLYEEPRFLLMQELREPANYFAVLRAIAHGKTRLNEMAGLHDRSAPVPG
;
A
#
# COMPACT_ATOMS: atom_id res chain seq x y z
N MET A 1 13.15 0.88 -11.83
CA MET A 1 12.22 1.54 -12.76
C MET A 1 12.91 2.82 -13.21
N GLU A 2 13.32 2.90 -14.46
CA GLU A 2 14.02 4.10 -14.97
C GLU A 2 13.00 5.23 -15.09
N THR A 3 13.12 6.24 -14.23
CA THR A 3 12.36 7.48 -14.33
C THR A 3 12.95 8.29 -15.49
N ASN A 4 12.18 8.49 -16.56
CA ASN A 4 12.57 9.42 -17.61
C ASN A 4 12.45 10.85 -17.06
N PRO A 5 13.57 11.56 -16.81
CA PRO A 5 13.55 12.87 -16.18
C PRO A 5 12.90 13.95 -17.05
N ALA A 6 12.65 13.68 -18.33
CA ALA A 6 12.02 14.63 -19.24
C ALA A 6 10.49 14.68 -19.12
N ILE A 7 9.85 13.65 -18.53
CA ILE A 7 8.38 13.54 -18.46
C ILE A 7 7.72 14.77 -17.80
N PRO A 8 8.20 15.26 -16.64
CA PRO A 8 7.61 16.46 -16.03
C PRO A 8 7.67 17.69 -16.95
N SER A 9 8.79 17.91 -17.64
CA SER A 9 8.98 19.04 -18.55
C SER A 9 8.10 18.96 -19.80
N ILE A 10 7.91 17.75 -20.34
CA ILE A 10 6.98 17.52 -21.46
C ILE A 10 5.55 17.85 -21.03
N LEU A 11 5.12 17.35 -19.86
CA LEU A 11 3.79 17.60 -19.33
C LEU A 11 3.56 19.10 -19.08
N GLN A 12 4.55 19.80 -18.52
CA GLN A 12 4.49 21.25 -18.34
C GLN A 12 4.29 21.98 -19.66
N LYS A 13 5.06 21.64 -20.70
CA LYS A 13 4.93 22.26 -22.03
C LYS A 13 3.54 22.07 -22.62
N VAL A 14 3.04 20.83 -22.60
CA VAL A 14 1.68 20.51 -23.09
C VAL A 14 0.61 21.27 -22.29
N TRP A 15 0.78 21.37 -20.98
CA TRP A 15 -0.14 22.12 -20.13
C TRP A 15 -0.16 23.61 -20.48
N ASP A 16 1.01 24.24 -20.57
CA ASP A 16 1.12 25.68 -20.78
C ASP A 16 0.71 26.13 -22.18
N GLU A 17 1.05 25.35 -23.21
CA GLU A 17 0.83 25.71 -24.61
C GLU A 17 -0.56 25.28 -25.11
N GLY A 18 -1.12 24.19 -24.57
CA GLY A 18 -2.32 23.56 -25.13
C GLY A 18 -3.52 23.42 -24.20
N LEU A 19 -3.32 23.18 -22.90
CA LEU A 19 -4.42 22.71 -22.03
C LEU A 19 -4.89 23.72 -20.98
N ARG A 20 -4.02 24.63 -20.49
CA ARG A 20 -4.35 25.51 -19.35
C ARG A 20 -5.58 26.41 -19.54
N ASN A 21 -5.90 26.73 -20.79
CA ASN A 21 -7.03 27.60 -21.16
C ASN A 21 -8.21 26.79 -21.74
N THR A 22 -8.20 25.47 -21.54
CA THR A 22 -9.26 24.57 -21.95
C THR A 22 -10.08 24.13 -20.73
N GLY A 23 -11.25 23.53 -20.95
CA GLY A 23 -12.05 22.93 -19.87
C GLY A 23 -11.52 21.59 -19.35
N VAL A 24 -10.26 21.24 -19.63
CA VAL A 24 -9.66 19.94 -19.27
C VAL A 24 -9.15 19.95 -17.84
N ILE A 25 -9.41 18.84 -17.12
CA ILE A 25 -8.86 18.56 -15.79
C ILE A 25 -7.79 17.48 -15.94
N CYS A 26 -6.58 17.74 -15.42
CA CYS A 26 -5.51 16.76 -15.34
C CYS A 26 -5.36 16.28 -13.90
N ILE A 27 -5.44 14.97 -13.69
CA ILE A 27 -5.24 14.32 -12.38
C ILE A 27 -4.00 13.43 -12.49
N LEU A 28 -3.02 13.66 -11.60
CA LEU A 28 -1.83 12.84 -11.49
C LEU A 28 -1.93 11.99 -10.22
N CYS A 29 -1.93 10.67 -10.39
CA CYS A 29 -1.97 9.70 -9.30
C CYS A 29 -0.70 8.85 -9.29
N GLY A 30 -0.21 8.51 -8.11
CA GLY A 30 0.94 7.63 -7.93
C GLY A 30 0.98 7.09 -6.51
N SER A 31 1.39 5.83 -6.36
CA SER A 31 1.53 5.16 -5.06
C SER A 31 2.75 5.61 -4.27
N TYR A 32 3.79 6.09 -4.98
CA TYR A 32 5.04 6.53 -4.36
C TYR A 32 4.98 8.01 -3.98
N VAL A 33 4.63 8.26 -2.72
CA VAL A 33 4.59 9.62 -2.15
C VAL A 33 5.93 10.34 -2.34
N GLU A 34 7.06 9.67 -2.13
CA GLU A 34 8.39 10.29 -2.31
C GLU A 34 8.67 10.72 -3.77
N VAL A 35 8.22 9.94 -4.76
CA VAL A 35 8.34 10.30 -6.18
C VAL A 35 7.44 11.48 -6.51
N MET A 36 6.22 11.49 -5.97
CA MET A 36 5.31 12.62 -6.10
C MET A 36 5.90 13.86 -5.44
N GLU A 37 6.45 13.75 -4.23
CA GLU A 37 7.05 14.86 -3.49
C GLU A 37 8.27 15.45 -4.21
N ARG A 38 9.21 14.61 -4.66
CA ARG A 38 10.44 15.08 -5.29
C ARG A 38 10.24 15.50 -6.75
N GLY A 39 9.46 14.75 -7.52
CA GLY A 39 9.31 14.92 -8.97
C GLY A 39 8.16 15.85 -9.40
N VAL A 40 7.10 15.94 -8.59
CA VAL A 40 5.85 16.63 -8.96
C VAL A 40 5.52 17.79 -8.00
N LEU A 41 5.86 17.68 -6.71
CA LEU A 41 5.48 18.67 -5.69
C LEU A 41 6.63 19.61 -5.28
N GLY A 42 7.87 19.24 -5.58
CA GLY A 42 9.04 20.04 -5.20
C GLY A 42 9.09 21.41 -5.88
N TYR A 43 9.74 22.38 -5.23
CA TYR A 43 9.89 23.75 -5.76
C TYR A 43 10.56 23.82 -7.14
N LYS A 44 11.41 22.84 -7.46
CA LYS A 44 12.09 22.69 -8.76
C LYS A 44 11.31 21.83 -9.76
N SER A 45 10.10 21.38 -9.41
CA SER A 45 9.30 20.54 -10.29
C SER A 45 8.65 21.36 -11.41
N ALA A 46 8.47 20.73 -12.57
CA ALA A 46 7.86 21.33 -13.74
C ALA A 46 6.40 21.77 -13.51
N LEU A 47 5.75 21.22 -12.48
CA LEU A 47 4.35 21.46 -12.14
C LEU A 47 4.18 22.46 -10.99
N TYR A 48 5.28 22.99 -10.45
CA TYR A 48 5.24 24.03 -9.45
C TYR A 48 4.47 25.25 -9.97
N GLY A 49 3.56 25.78 -9.13
CA GLY A 49 2.67 26.90 -9.47
C GLY A 49 1.51 26.58 -10.43
N ARG A 50 1.38 25.34 -10.94
CA ARG A 50 0.28 24.89 -11.82
C ARG A 50 -0.72 23.97 -11.12
N ARG A 51 -0.39 23.51 -9.92
CA ARG A 51 -1.23 22.64 -9.09
C ARG A 51 -2.41 23.42 -8.52
N THR A 52 -3.62 22.91 -8.71
CA THR A 52 -4.86 23.46 -8.14
C THR A 52 -5.38 22.69 -6.92
N GLY A 53 -4.91 21.46 -6.70
CA GLY A 53 -5.29 20.64 -5.54
C GLY A 53 -4.34 19.48 -5.32
N GLN A 54 -4.38 18.91 -4.12
CA GLN A 54 -3.67 17.69 -3.75
C GLN A 54 -4.49 16.95 -2.69
N TYR A 55 -4.60 15.64 -2.86
CA TYR A 55 -5.25 14.77 -1.91
C TYR A 55 -4.37 13.54 -1.67
N LEU A 56 -4.05 13.29 -0.41
CA LEU A 56 -3.50 12.02 0.02
C LEU A 56 -4.69 11.10 0.26
N ILE A 57 -4.78 10.02 -0.52
CA ILE A 57 -5.84 9.03 -0.34
C ILE A 57 -5.40 8.06 0.74
N GLU A 58 -6.06 8.13 1.89
CA GLU A 58 -5.84 7.24 3.01
C GLU A 58 -6.76 6.00 2.92
N PRO A 59 -6.42 4.90 3.63
CA PRO A 59 -7.34 3.79 3.79
C PRO A 59 -8.71 4.24 4.34
N LEU A 60 -9.77 3.55 3.95
CA LEU A 60 -11.12 3.84 4.41
C LEU A 60 -11.24 3.73 5.93
N HIS A 61 -11.92 4.68 6.54
CA HIS A 61 -12.34 4.53 7.94
C HIS A 61 -13.34 3.39 8.11
N PHE A 62 -13.38 2.82 9.31
CA PHE A 62 -14.29 1.73 9.70
C PHE A 62 -15.75 1.97 9.28
N HIS A 63 -16.29 3.17 9.49
CA HIS A 63 -17.68 3.48 9.15
C HIS A 63 -18.00 3.38 7.65
N ASN A 64 -16.99 3.44 6.78
CA ASN A 64 -17.16 3.36 5.33
C ASN A 64 -17.10 1.92 4.80
N ILE A 65 -16.60 0.96 5.58
CA ILE A 65 -16.44 -0.43 5.08
C ILE A 65 -17.76 -1.19 5.02
N ALA A 66 -18.80 -0.74 5.73
CA ALA A 66 -20.14 -1.35 5.68
C ALA A 66 -20.73 -1.36 4.26
N GLY A 67 -20.33 -0.41 3.40
CA GLY A 67 -20.74 -0.38 1.99
C GLY A 67 -20.22 -1.57 1.16
N PHE A 68 -19.14 -2.23 1.59
CA PHE A 68 -18.59 -3.42 0.94
C PHE A 68 -19.30 -4.71 1.36
N PHE A 69 -19.97 -4.72 2.51
CA PHE A 69 -20.54 -5.92 3.10
C PHE A 69 -22.01 -5.71 3.51
N PRO A 70 -22.91 -5.48 2.54
CA PRO A 70 -24.31 -5.25 2.84
C PRO A 70 -24.92 -6.47 3.54
N GLY A 71 -25.60 -6.23 4.67
CA GLY A 71 -26.28 -7.27 5.44
C GLY A 71 -25.41 -7.98 6.49
N ARG A 72 -24.12 -7.65 6.62
CA ARG A 72 -23.30 -8.10 7.76
C ARG A 72 -23.64 -7.34 9.03
N ASP A 73 -23.51 -8.02 10.16
CA ASP A 73 -23.67 -7.40 11.47
C ASP A 73 -22.41 -6.59 11.87
N SER A 74 -22.56 -5.78 12.91
CA SER A 74 -21.49 -4.90 13.39
C SER A 74 -20.30 -5.67 13.96
N LEU A 75 -20.49 -6.87 14.53
CA LEU A 75 -19.40 -7.68 15.04
C LEU A 75 -18.52 -8.16 13.88
N TRP A 76 -19.13 -8.73 12.85
CA TRP A 76 -18.45 -9.18 11.63
C TRP A 76 -17.67 -8.03 10.99
N LEU A 77 -18.27 -6.83 10.90
CA LEU A 77 -17.59 -5.66 10.34
C LEU A 77 -16.35 -5.27 11.15
N VAL A 78 -16.44 -5.28 12.49
CA VAL A 78 -15.29 -4.96 13.36
C VAL A 78 -14.17 -5.98 13.16
N GLU A 79 -14.50 -7.27 13.11
CA GLU A 79 -13.53 -8.34 12.90
C GLU A 79 -12.89 -8.26 11.50
N ALA A 80 -13.69 -8.03 10.46
CA ALA A 80 -13.19 -7.85 9.10
C ALA A 80 -12.27 -6.63 9.00
N TYR A 81 -12.62 -5.51 9.61
CA TYR A 81 -11.76 -4.32 9.65
C TYR A 81 -10.47 -4.54 10.43
N ALA A 82 -10.50 -5.33 11.51
CA ALA A 82 -9.31 -5.66 12.28
C ALA A 82 -8.29 -6.47 11.46
N VAL A 83 -8.76 -7.27 10.50
CA VAL A 83 -7.91 -8.11 9.65
C VAL A 83 -7.51 -7.41 8.35
N LEU A 84 -8.45 -6.78 7.67
CA LEU A 84 -8.29 -6.21 6.32
C LEU A 84 -7.97 -4.71 6.35
N GLY A 85 -8.17 -4.05 7.49
CA GLY A 85 -8.07 -2.60 7.60
C GLY A 85 -9.07 -1.87 6.69
N GLY A 86 -8.65 -0.70 6.21
CA GLY A 86 -9.44 0.14 5.31
C GLY A 86 -9.07 0.02 3.84
N VAL A 87 -8.26 -0.96 3.44
CA VAL A 87 -7.71 -1.03 2.07
C VAL A 87 -8.76 -1.63 1.12
N PRO A 88 -9.30 -0.89 0.14
CA PRO A 88 -10.39 -1.39 -0.71
C PRO A 88 -10.08 -2.71 -1.42
N ALA A 89 -8.84 -2.88 -1.90
CA ALA A 89 -8.42 -4.12 -2.56
C ALA A 89 -8.57 -5.35 -1.65
N TYR A 90 -8.33 -5.21 -0.34
CA TYR A 90 -8.46 -6.33 0.61
C TYR A 90 -9.92 -6.59 0.97
N LEU A 91 -10.73 -5.54 1.05
CA LEU A 91 -12.17 -5.65 1.30
C LEU A 91 -12.88 -6.36 0.13
N LEU A 92 -12.50 -6.04 -1.11
CA LEU A 92 -13.04 -6.67 -2.32
C LEU A 92 -12.86 -8.19 -2.34
N GLU A 93 -11.76 -8.69 -1.78
CA GLU A 93 -11.51 -10.14 -1.68
C GLU A 93 -12.52 -10.85 -0.76
N PHE A 94 -13.24 -10.15 0.12
CA PHE A 94 -14.14 -10.77 1.10
C PHE A 94 -15.63 -10.48 0.84
N MET A 95 -15.99 -9.82 -0.26
CA MET A 95 -17.39 -9.42 -0.49
C MET A 95 -18.33 -10.62 -0.66
N ASP A 96 -17.83 -11.76 -1.10
CA ASP A 96 -18.57 -13.02 -1.28
C ASP A 96 -18.45 -13.96 -0.08
N GLU A 97 -17.79 -13.53 1.00
CA GLU A 97 -17.53 -14.36 2.18
C GLU A 97 -18.57 -14.15 3.27
N ASP A 98 -19.30 -15.23 3.61
CA ASP A 98 -20.21 -15.28 4.76
C ASP A 98 -19.46 -15.53 6.07
N ASP A 99 -18.62 -16.55 6.07
CA ASP A 99 -17.79 -16.93 7.21
C ASP A 99 -16.42 -16.26 7.08
N LEU A 100 -16.18 -15.25 7.92
CA LEU A 100 -14.94 -14.49 7.94
C LEU A 100 -13.72 -15.39 8.20
N PHE A 101 -13.80 -16.32 9.15
CA PHE A 101 -12.66 -17.18 9.51
C PHE A 101 -12.34 -18.16 8.38
N ALA A 102 -13.37 -18.70 7.73
CA ALA A 102 -13.18 -19.54 6.56
C ALA A 102 -12.59 -18.74 5.39
N GLY A 103 -13.02 -17.49 5.20
CA GLY A 103 -12.43 -16.55 4.25
C GLY A 103 -10.96 -16.26 4.53
N ILE A 104 -10.59 -16.00 5.79
CA ILE A 104 -9.20 -15.78 6.23
C ILE A 104 -8.33 -16.99 5.88
N ALA A 105 -8.79 -18.20 6.22
CA ALA A 105 -8.05 -19.42 5.92
C ALA A 105 -7.82 -19.59 4.40
N ARG A 106 -8.81 -19.24 3.58
CA ARG A 106 -8.75 -19.42 2.12
C ARG A 106 -8.00 -18.32 1.39
N ARG A 107 -8.09 -17.06 1.84
CA ARG A 107 -7.66 -15.87 1.10
C ARG A 107 -6.43 -15.20 1.69
N VAL A 108 -6.20 -15.34 3.01
CA VAL A 108 -5.06 -14.71 3.71
C VAL A 108 -3.98 -15.74 4.01
N LEU A 109 -4.35 -16.92 4.51
CA LEU A 109 -3.39 -17.91 4.98
C LEU A 109 -2.96 -18.92 3.90
N ARG A 110 -3.68 -18.96 2.78
CA ARG A 110 -3.39 -19.89 1.69
C ARG A 110 -2.30 -19.35 0.77
N ARG A 111 -1.21 -20.10 0.62
CA ARG A 111 -0.13 -19.80 -0.34
C ARG A 111 -0.67 -19.59 -1.75
N GLY A 112 -0.09 -18.62 -2.45
CA GLY A 112 -0.44 -18.29 -3.84
C GLY A 112 -1.69 -17.41 -3.99
N THR A 113 -2.29 -16.97 -2.89
CA THR A 113 -3.36 -15.95 -2.92
C THR A 113 -2.76 -14.55 -2.87
N PHE A 114 -3.52 -13.58 -3.35
CA PHE A 114 -3.12 -12.17 -3.35
C PHE A 114 -2.74 -11.68 -1.94
N LEU A 115 -3.62 -11.87 -0.96
CA LEU A 115 -3.39 -11.35 0.40
C LEU A 115 -2.30 -12.11 1.17
N TYR A 116 -2.00 -13.35 0.78
CA TYR A 116 -0.85 -14.07 1.35
C TYR A 116 0.48 -13.44 0.93
N GLU A 117 0.59 -13.02 -0.34
CA GLU A 117 1.83 -12.44 -0.88
C GLU A 117 1.98 -10.95 -0.57
N GLU A 118 0.88 -10.25 -0.31
CA GLU A 118 0.84 -8.80 -0.13
C GLU A 118 1.83 -8.26 0.92
N PRO A 119 1.95 -8.83 2.15
CA PRO A 119 2.93 -8.36 3.13
C PRO A 119 4.37 -8.40 2.59
N ARG A 120 4.68 -9.40 1.76
CA ARG A 120 6.01 -9.52 1.16
C ARG A 120 6.22 -8.49 0.08
N PHE A 121 5.23 -8.25 -0.77
CA PHE A 121 5.32 -7.22 -1.81
C PHE A 121 5.51 -5.82 -1.21
N LEU A 122 4.71 -5.47 -0.19
CA LEU A 122 4.84 -4.18 0.50
C LEU A 122 6.24 -3.98 1.11
N LEU A 123 6.77 -4.99 1.81
CA LEU A 123 8.11 -4.91 2.39
C LEU A 123 9.21 -4.76 1.33
N MET A 124 9.08 -5.44 0.19
CA MET A 124 10.04 -5.31 -0.91
C MET A 124 9.97 -3.93 -1.59
N GLN A 125 8.83 -3.25 -1.54
CA GLN A 125 8.68 -1.90 -2.12
C GLN A 125 9.23 -0.81 -1.21
N GLU A 126 9.07 -0.96 0.11
CA GLU A 126 9.45 0.08 1.09
C GLU A 126 10.90 -0.07 1.57
N LEU A 127 11.50 -1.26 1.51
CA LEU A 127 12.76 -1.56 2.20
C LEU A 127 13.85 -2.05 1.26
N ARG A 128 15.06 -1.54 1.48
CA ARG A 128 16.27 -1.96 0.74
C ARG A 128 16.73 -3.37 1.09
N GLU A 129 16.47 -3.85 2.30
CA GLU A 129 16.89 -5.18 2.79
C GLU A 129 15.70 -5.96 3.41
N PRO A 130 14.82 -6.56 2.58
CA PRO A 130 13.58 -7.19 3.06
C PRO A 130 13.82 -8.34 4.05
N ALA A 131 14.92 -9.09 3.89
CA ALA A 131 15.23 -10.27 4.71
C ALA A 131 15.40 -9.96 6.20
N ASN A 132 16.06 -8.84 6.53
CA ASN A 132 16.29 -8.41 7.91
C ASN A 132 14.98 -8.04 8.60
N TYR A 133 14.06 -7.39 7.89
CA TYR A 133 12.76 -7.02 8.43
C TYR A 133 11.81 -8.21 8.57
N PHE A 134 11.88 -9.20 7.68
CA PHE A 134 11.17 -10.46 7.90
C PHE A 134 11.67 -11.21 9.14
N ALA A 135 12.95 -11.12 9.47
CA ALA A 135 13.47 -11.67 10.73
C ALA A 135 12.88 -10.93 11.94
N VAL A 136 12.77 -9.61 11.89
CA VAL A 136 12.12 -8.79 12.93
C VAL A 136 10.64 -9.11 13.07
N LEU A 137 9.88 -9.14 11.98
CA LEU A 137 8.45 -9.48 12.00
C LEU A 137 8.22 -10.88 12.55
N ARG A 138 9.06 -11.86 12.17
CA ARG A 138 9.03 -13.21 12.76
C ARG A 138 9.34 -13.20 14.25
N ALA A 139 10.32 -12.42 14.69
CA ALA A 139 10.65 -12.28 16.10
C ALA A 139 9.47 -11.71 16.91
N ILE A 140 8.83 -10.65 16.40
CA ILE A 140 7.63 -10.06 17.00
C ILE A 140 6.48 -11.06 17.03
N ALA A 141 6.23 -11.79 15.94
CA ALA A 141 5.20 -12.82 15.86
C ALA A 141 5.43 -13.98 16.86
N HIS A 142 6.68 -14.24 17.24
CA HIS A 142 7.06 -15.21 18.28
C HIS A 142 7.18 -14.58 19.68
N GLY A 143 6.69 -13.34 19.88
CA GLY A 143 6.64 -12.67 21.17
C GLY A 143 7.95 -12.01 21.63
N LYS A 144 8.96 -11.92 20.76
CA LYS A 144 10.25 -11.28 21.08
C LYS A 144 10.16 -9.77 20.81
N THR A 145 10.03 -8.97 21.87
CA THR A 145 9.76 -7.52 21.79
C THR A 145 10.93 -6.63 22.22
N ARG A 146 12.09 -7.20 22.57
CA ARG A 146 13.28 -6.44 23.03
C ARG A 146 14.37 -6.39 21.95
N LEU A 147 14.94 -5.19 21.72
CA LEU A 147 15.98 -4.93 20.71
C LEU A 147 17.18 -5.90 20.81
N ASN A 148 17.57 -6.28 22.04
CA ASN A 148 18.68 -7.19 22.30
C ASN A 148 18.42 -8.64 21.85
N GLU A 149 17.17 -9.07 21.69
CA GLU A 149 16.82 -10.40 21.19
C GLU A 149 16.79 -10.45 19.65
N MET A 150 16.60 -9.30 19.01
CA MET A 150 16.54 -9.16 17.55
C MET A 150 17.94 -9.06 16.93
N ALA A 151 18.93 -8.52 17.65
CA ALA A 151 20.32 -8.44 17.19
C ALA A 151 20.99 -9.81 16.99
N GLY A 152 20.56 -10.86 17.71
CA GLY A 152 21.10 -12.22 17.60
C GLY A 152 20.60 -13.04 16.40
N LEU A 153 19.67 -12.51 15.59
CA LEU A 153 19.15 -13.17 14.39
C LEU A 153 20.01 -12.92 13.14
N HIS A 154 21.03 -12.06 13.23
CA HIS A 154 21.96 -11.77 12.13
C HIS A 154 22.97 -12.92 11.86
N ASP A 155 23.00 -13.96 12.71
CA ASP A 155 24.04 -15.00 12.70
C ASP A 155 23.51 -16.43 12.47
N ARG A 156 22.28 -16.60 11.94
CA ARG A 156 21.76 -17.94 11.58
C ARG A 156 21.12 -17.96 10.20
N SER A 157 21.98 -18.01 9.19
CA SER A 157 21.67 -18.57 7.87
C SER A 157 21.33 -20.06 8.00
N ALA A 158 20.04 -20.37 8.16
CA ALA A 158 19.50 -21.71 7.94
C ALA A 158 18.92 -21.79 6.51
N PRO A 159 19.19 -22.88 5.76
CA PRO A 159 18.79 -22.99 4.36
C PRO A 159 17.26 -23.11 4.20
N VAL A 160 16.76 -22.53 3.12
CA VAL A 160 15.35 -22.62 2.69
C VAL A 160 15.10 -24.03 2.11
N PRO A 161 14.05 -24.79 2.54
CA PRO A 161 13.67 -26.02 1.87
C PRO A 161 12.97 -25.69 0.55
N GLY A 162 13.32 -26.45 -0.50
CA GLY A 162 12.72 -26.36 -1.84
C GLY A 162 11.31 -26.92 -1.94
#